data_AF-A0A1N7I9C2-F1
#
_entry.id   AF-A0A1N7I9C2-F1
#
_cell.length_a   1.000
_cell.length_b   1.000
_cell.length_c   1.000
_cell.angle_alpha   90.00
_cell.angle_beta   90.00
_cell.angle_gamma   90.00
#
_symmetry.space_group_name_H-M   'P 1'
#
loop_
_entity.id
_entity.type
_entity.pdbx_description
1 polymer ?
#
loop_
_entity_poly.entity_id
_entity_poly.type
_entity_poly.pdbx_seq_one_letter_code
_entity_poly.pdbx_strand_id
1 'polypeptide(L)'
;MNKILGILFAVIVLVSCNSQKVYSDFDISYSRNGGISPVYENLLIKGNNAHYSFEGHGKKHKQDFKISNEDLKKLDQALSQNNFRRIEEDRKKLYDNVTTSINIKKGPNEGSKTDASMVMPNFTTNWANILGTFQEIINNNVKNNK
;
A
#
# COMPACT_ATOMS: atom_id res chain seq x y z
N MET A 1 18.70 37.36 -13.50
CA MET A 1 17.49 36.67 -12.99
C MET A 1 17.02 35.53 -13.90
N ASN A 2 16.92 35.73 -15.23
CA ASN A 2 16.32 34.73 -16.15
C ASN A 2 17.09 33.40 -16.28
N LYS A 3 18.42 33.41 -16.11
CA LYS A 3 19.24 32.17 -16.15
C LYS A 3 19.01 31.26 -14.93
N ILE A 4 18.82 31.85 -13.73
CA ILE A 4 18.58 31.08 -12.50
C ILE A 4 17.19 30.45 -12.52
N LEU A 5 16.19 31.18 -13.04
CA LEU A 5 14.83 30.67 -13.19
C LEU A 5 14.76 29.50 -14.18
N GLY A 6 15.50 29.56 -15.29
CA GLY A 6 15.60 28.47 -16.26
C GLY A 6 16.28 27.21 -15.69
N ILE A 7 17.32 27.37 -14.88
CA ILE A 7 17.99 26.26 -14.19
C ILE A 7 17.04 25.61 -13.16
N LEU A 8 16.31 26.43 -12.39
CA LEU A 8 15.36 25.92 -11.40
C LEU A 8 14.23 25.12 -12.07
N PHE A 9 13.72 25.59 -13.21
CA PHE A 9 12.70 24.88 -13.98
C PHE A 9 13.23 23.55 -14.55
N ALA A 10 14.46 23.54 -15.07
CA ALA A 10 15.10 22.32 -15.58
C ALA A 10 15.31 21.26 -14.50
N VAL A 11 15.70 21.65 -13.28
CA VAL A 11 15.86 20.72 -12.15
C VAL A 11 14.53 20.09 -11.74
N ILE A 12 13.44 20.88 -11.70
CA ILE A 12 12.10 20.38 -11.34
C ILE A 12 11.60 19.33 -12.36
N VAL A 13 11.82 19.58 -13.66
CA VAL A 13 11.43 18.65 -14.74
C VAL A 13 12.25 17.36 -14.71
N LEU A 14 13.54 17.43 -14.40
CA LEU A 14 14.39 16.23 -14.30
C LEU A 14 14.04 15.36 -13.10
N VAL A 15 13.67 15.95 -11.96
CA VAL A 15 13.26 15.21 -10.76
C VAL A 15 11.88 14.55 -10.96
N SER A 16 10.96 15.17 -11.70
CA SER A 16 9.64 14.59 -11.96
C SER A 16 9.67 13.39 -12.91
N CYS A 17 10.50 13.43 -13.97
CA CYS A 17 10.68 12.29 -14.87
C CYS A 17 11.34 11.10 -14.16
N ASN A 18 12.31 11.34 -13.26
CA ASN A 18 12.97 10.26 -12.53
C ASN A 18 12.04 9.59 -11.51
N SER A 19 11.19 10.33 -10.80
CA SER A 19 10.25 9.74 -9.84
C SER A 19 9.20 8.85 -10.52
N GLN A 20 8.77 9.24 -11.72
CA GLN A 20 7.83 8.45 -12.51
C GLN A 20 8.40 7.09 -12.95
N LYS A 21 9.73 7.01 -13.17
CA LYS A 21 10.43 5.76 -13.49
C LYS A 21 10.66 4.86 -12.28
N VAL A 22 10.85 5.42 -11.09
CA VAL A 22 11.09 4.61 -9.87
C VAL A 22 9.87 3.76 -9.53
N TYR A 23 8.67 4.31 -9.69
CA TYR A 23 7.44 3.64 -9.29
C TYR A 23 6.75 2.89 -10.42
N SER A 24 7.15 3.06 -11.69
CA SER A 24 6.49 2.43 -12.84
C SER A 24 6.42 0.91 -12.76
N ASP A 25 7.37 0.30 -12.08
CA ASP A 25 7.54 -1.15 -12.01
C ASP A 25 6.92 -1.77 -10.76
N PHE A 26 6.31 -0.96 -9.88
CA PHE A 26 5.69 -1.46 -8.64
C PHE A 26 4.61 -2.51 -8.95
N ASP A 27 4.63 -3.60 -8.19
CA ASP A 27 3.62 -4.66 -8.23
C ASP A 27 3.36 -5.06 -6.77
N ILE A 28 2.33 -4.46 -6.19
CA ILE A 28 2.01 -4.52 -4.75
C ILE A 28 0.55 -4.92 -4.59
N SER A 29 0.28 -5.89 -3.73
CA SER A 29 -1.08 -6.27 -3.36
C SER A 29 -1.27 -6.19 -1.85
N TYR A 30 -2.34 -5.54 -1.44
CA TYR A 30 -2.92 -5.56 -0.10
C TYR A 30 -4.22 -6.36 -0.15
N SER A 31 -4.40 -7.27 0.81
CA SER A 31 -5.64 -8.04 0.97
C SER A 31 -5.98 -8.12 2.44
N ARG A 32 -7.21 -7.75 2.80
CA ARG A 32 -7.79 -7.91 4.13
C ARG A 32 -9.02 -8.80 4.01
N ASN A 33 -8.94 -10.00 4.59
CA ASN A 33 -9.98 -11.00 4.43
C ASN A 33 -10.21 -11.85 5.68
N GLY A 34 -11.42 -12.42 5.80
CA GLY A 34 -11.80 -13.31 6.91
C GLY A 34 -12.88 -12.71 7.81
N GLY A 35 -12.95 -13.19 9.05
CA GLY A 35 -14.03 -12.88 9.98
C GLY A 35 -15.22 -13.84 9.89
N ILE A 36 -16.02 -13.89 10.96
CA ILE A 36 -17.26 -14.70 11.05
C ILE A 36 -18.30 -14.27 10.01
N SER A 37 -18.35 -12.98 9.71
CA SER A 37 -19.05 -12.43 8.55
C SER A 37 -17.97 -12.02 7.55
N PRO A 38 -17.65 -12.87 6.55
CA PRO A 38 -16.49 -12.67 5.72
C PRO A 38 -16.50 -11.32 5.02
N VAL A 39 -15.42 -10.59 5.18
CA VAL A 39 -15.09 -9.40 4.40
C VAL A 39 -13.90 -9.74 3.51
N TYR A 40 -13.87 -9.18 2.31
CA TYR A 40 -12.77 -9.27 1.35
C TYR A 40 -12.51 -7.88 0.80
N GLU A 41 -11.47 -7.23 1.28
CA GLU A 41 -11.02 -5.92 0.83
C GLU A 41 -9.65 -6.07 0.18
N ASN A 42 -9.51 -5.73 -1.09
CA ASN A 42 -8.26 -5.89 -1.83
C ASN A 42 -7.89 -4.61 -2.56
N LEU A 43 -6.61 -4.28 -2.55
CA LEU A 43 -6.01 -3.21 -3.34
C LEU A 43 -4.81 -3.79 -4.09
N LEU A 44 -4.85 -3.75 -5.41
CA LEU A 44 -3.75 -4.12 -6.29
C LEU A 44 -3.17 -2.86 -6.92
N ILE A 45 -1.88 -2.64 -6.78
CA ILE A 45 -1.14 -1.50 -7.34
C ILE A 45 -0.12 -2.02 -8.37
N LYS A 46 -0.22 -1.53 -9.61
CA LYS A 46 0.69 -1.82 -10.72
C LYS A 46 1.18 -0.52 -11.36
N GLY A 47 2.39 -0.12 -11.02
CA GLY A 47 2.86 1.24 -11.26
C GLY A 47 1.92 2.25 -10.60
N ASN A 48 1.44 3.22 -11.37
CA ASN A 48 0.43 4.19 -10.93
C ASN A 48 -1.02 3.71 -11.09
N ASN A 49 -1.26 2.49 -11.57
CA ASN A 49 -2.62 1.96 -11.71
C ASN A 49 -2.98 1.21 -10.45
N ALA A 50 -4.21 1.40 -9.97
CA ALA A 50 -4.74 0.65 -8.87
C ALA A 50 -6.12 0.08 -9.16
N HIS A 51 -6.34 -1.14 -8.68
CA HIS A 51 -7.63 -1.81 -8.68
C HIS A 51 -8.02 -2.09 -7.23
N TYR A 52 -9.12 -1.51 -6.78
CA TYR A 52 -9.74 -1.80 -5.50
C TYR A 52 -10.95 -2.71 -5.68
N SER A 53 -11.13 -3.65 -4.76
CA SER A 53 -12.33 -4.47 -4.67
C SER A 53 -12.73 -4.71 -3.22
N PHE A 54 -14.02 -4.69 -2.96
CA PHE A 54 -14.62 -4.98 -1.67
C PHE A 54 -15.80 -5.92 -1.85
N GLU A 55 -15.86 -6.97 -1.04
CA GLU A 55 -17.02 -7.84 -0.88
C GLU A 55 -17.23 -8.14 0.61
N GLY A 56 -18.38 -7.75 1.14
CA GLY A 56 -18.69 -7.95 2.56
C GLY A 56 -20.06 -7.39 2.90
N HIS A 57 -20.74 -8.02 3.87
CA HIS A 57 -22.06 -7.58 4.36
C HIS A 57 -23.10 -7.35 3.23
N GLY A 58 -23.12 -8.24 2.23
CA GLY A 58 -24.04 -8.16 1.08
C GLY A 58 -23.71 -7.04 0.08
N LYS A 59 -22.62 -6.29 0.27
CA LYS A 59 -22.17 -5.24 -0.64
C LYS A 59 -20.99 -5.73 -1.47
N LYS A 60 -20.98 -5.37 -2.76
CA LYS A 60 -19.84 -5.55 -3.66
C LYS A 60 -19.51 -4.22 -4.30
N HIS A 61 -18.23 -3.88 -4.31
CA HIS A 61 -17.73 -2.65 -4.92
C HIS A 61 -16.39 -2.93 -5.59
N LYS A 62 -16.18 -2.37 -6.78
CA LYS A 62 -14.91 -2.44 -7.50
C LYS A 62 -14.64 -1.09 -8.14
N GLN A 63 -13.40 -0.63 -8.06
CA GLN A 63 -13.02 0.66 -8.62
C GLN A 63 -11.57 0.63 -9.10
N ASP A 64 -11.36 1.02 -10.35
CA ASP A 64 -10.03 1.35 -10.87
C ASP A 64 -9.74 2.83 -10.65
N PHE A 65 -8.50 3.16 -10.28
CA PHE A 65 -8.05 4.54 -10.14
C PHE A 65 -6.55 4.68 -10.40
N LYS A 66 -6.09 5.93 -10.50
CA LYS A 66 -4.68 6.28 -10.61
C LYS A 66 -4.15 6.72 -9.24
N ILE A 67 -3.02 6.18 -8.84
CA ILE A 67 -2.29 6.61 -7.64
C ILE A 67 -1.24 7.63 -8.04
N SER A 68 -1.15 8.72 -7.28
CA SER A 68 -0.14 9.75 -7.47
C SER A 68 1.27 9.23 -7.14
N ASN A 69 2.31 9.83 -7.73
CA ASN A 69 3.69 9.48 -7.36
C ASN A 69 3.98 9.84 -5.90
N GLU A 70 3.32 10.87 -5.37
CA GLU A 70 3.40 11.30 -3.99
C GLU A 70 2.87 10.21 -3.03
N ASP A 71 1.74 9.59 -3.35
CA ASP A 71 1.18 8.51 -2.52
C ASP A 71 2.02 7.23 -2.64
N LEU A 72 2.54 6.91 -3.83
CA LEU A 72 3.48 5.78 -3.99
C LEU A 72 4.78 6.01 -3.21
N LYS A 73 5.28 7.25 -3.19
CA LYS A 73 6.43 7.64 -2.38
C LYS A 73 6.15 7.49 -0.88
N LYS A 74 5.00 7.97 -0.41
CA LYS A 74 4.59 7.80 1.00
C LYS A 74 4.50 6.33 1.37
N LEU A 75 3.93 5.50 0.50
CA LEU A 75 3.82 4.06 0.70
C LEU A 75 5.21 3.41 0.82
N ASP A 76 6.13 3.69 -0.10
CA ASP A 76 7.49 3.14 -0.05
C ASP A 76 8.29 3.63 1.18
N GLN A 77 8.08 4.90 1.58
CA GLN A 77 8.64 5.44 2.82
C GLN A 77 8.09 4.72 4.06
N ALA A 78 6.77 4.50 4.13
CA ALA A 78 6.13 3.80 5.22
C ALA A 78 6.67 2.36 5.33
N LEU A 79 6.80 1.65 4.20
CA LEU A 79 7.36 0.30 4.16
C LEU A 79 8.81 0.26 4.68
N SER A 80 9.64 1.20 4.23
CA SER A 80 11.06 1.27 4.59
C SER A 80 11.26 1.67 6.05
N GLN A 81 10.60 2.74 6.51
CA GLN A 81 10.74 3.26 7.87
C GLN A 81 10.21 2.28 8.92
N ASN A 82 9.18 1.50 8.57
CA ASN A 82 8.61 0.49 9.45
C ASN A 82 9.23 -0.89 9.24
N ASN A 83 10.37 -0.99 8.54
CA ASN A 83 11.12 -2.24 8.37
C ASN A 83 10.28 -3.41 7.85
N PHE A 84 9.42 -3.19 6.83
CA PHE A 84 8.46 -4.19 6.31
C PHE A 84 9.09 -5.59 6.13
N ARG A 85 10.28 -5.66 5.53
CA ARG A 85 10.99 -6.92 5.26
C ARG A 85 11.34 -7.71 6.52
N ARG A 86 11.50 -7.04 7.66
CA ARG A 86 11.85 -7.61 8.97
C ARG A 86 10.65 -7.95 9.84
N ILE A 87 9.43 -7.59 9.44
CA ILE A 87 8.24 -7.92 10.23
C ILE A 87 8.14 -9.44 10.34
N GLU A 88 7.93 -9.90 11.57
CA GLU A 88 7.86 -11.30 11.93
C GLU A 88 6.52 -11.60 12.60
N GLU A 89 6.06 -12.83 12.43
CA GLU A 89 4.85 -13.34 13.05
C GLU A 89 5.21 -14.35 14.15
N ASP A 90 4.39 -14.39 15.20
CA ASP A 90 4.53 -15.27 16.36
C ASP A 90 4.10 -16.72 16.08
N ARG A 91 3.55 -16.97 14.88
CA ARG A 91 3.09 -18.28 14.37
C ARG A 91 1.98 -18.94 15.19
N LYS A 92 1.31 -18.22 16.10
CA LYS A 92 0.11 -18.71 16.77
C LYS A 92 -1.06 -18.68 15.79
N LYS A 93 -1.78 -19.80 15.70
CA LYS A 93 -2.97 -19.90 14.86
C LYS A 93 -4.07 -19.02 15.44
N LEU A 94 -4.60 -18.14 14.60
CA LEU A 94 -5.79 -17.36 14.87
C LEU A 94 -6.92 -17.88 13.98
N TYR A 95 -8.03 -18.28 14.59
CA TYR A 95 -9.20 -18.78 13.88
C TYR A 95 -10.24 -17.67 13.76
N ASP A 96 -10.94 -17.64 12.63
CA ASP A 96 -12.07 -16.74 12.34
C ASP A 96 -11.78 -15.23 12.49
N ASN A 97 -10.50 -14.85 12.49
CA ASN A 97 -10.08 -13.46 12.52
C ASN A 97 -10.03 -12.87 11.11
N VAL A 98 -10.22 -11.55 11.02
CA VAL A 98 -9.89 -10.80 9.82
C VAL A 98 -8.38 -10.66 9.78
N THR A 99 -7.78 -11.13 8.69
CA THR A 99 -6.34 -11.12 8.45
C THR A 99 -6.02 -10.18 7.31
N THR A 100 -4.84 -9.57 7.36
CA THR A 100 -4.31 -8.68 6.36
C THR A 100 -3.00 -9.27 5.84
N SER A 101 -2.84 -9.27 4.53
CA SER A 101 -1.65 -9.74 3.85
C SER A 101 -1.20 -8.68 2.85
N ILE A 102 0.10 -8.38 2.87
CA ILE A 102 0.76 -7.49 1.92
C ILE A 102 1.81 -8.31 1.18
N ASN A 103 1.78 -8.22 -0.14
CA ASN A 103 2.76 -8.86 -1.01
C ASN A 103 3.32 -7.83 -2.00
N ILE A 104 4.64 -7.64 -1.95
CA ILE A 104 5.39 -6.75 -2.84
C ILE A 104 6.20 -7.65 -3.75
N LYS A 105 5.75 -7.79 -4.99
CA LYS A 105 6.42 -8.58 -6.02
C LYS A 105 7.52 -7.77 -6.72
N LYS A 106 7.35 -6.46 -6.83
CA LYS A 106 8.34 -5.53 -7.38
C LYS A 106 8.37 -4.24 -6.58
N GLY A 107 9.57 -3.82 -6.19
CA GLY A 107 9.84 -2.58 -5.46
C GLY A 107 11.00 -2.73 -4.47
N PRO A 108 11.47 -1.64 -3.82
CA PRO A 108 12.60 -1.70 -2.87
C PRO A 108 12.35 -2.64 -1.67
N ASN A 109 11.08 -2.85 -1.34
CA ASN A 109 10.62 -3.60 -0.19
C ASN A 109 10.02 -4.97 -0.54
N GLU A 110 10.53 -5.64 -1.58
CA GLU A 110 10.07 -6.98 -2.00
C GLU A 110 9.96 -7.98 -0.85
N GLY A 111 8.84 -8.70 -0.82
CA GLY A 111 8.51 -9.68 0.20
C GLY A 111 7.01 -9.77 0.49
N SER A 112 6.65 -10.78 1.27
CA SER A 112 5.28 -11.01 1.72
C SER A 112 5.23 -11.03 3.24
N LYS A 113 4.18 -10.40 3.80
CA LYS A 113 3.90 -10.35 5.25
C LYS A 113 2.40 -10.48 5.48
N THR A 114 2.02 -11.11 6.58
CA THR A 114 0.63 -11.26 6.99
C THR A 114 0.51 -11.15 8.51
N ASP A 115 -0.69 -10.86 8.98
CA ASP A 115 -1.09 -10.97 10.40
C ASP A 115 -2.06 -12.14 10.63
N ALA A 116 -2.06 -13.12 9.72
CA ALA A 116 -2.81 -14.36 9.88
C ALA A 116 -2.39 -15.17 11.13
N SER A 117 -1.15 -14.97 11.58
CA SER A 117 -0.76 -15.20 12.97
C SER A 117 -0.43 -13.88 13.67
N MET A 118 -0.24 -13.87 14.99
CA MET A 118 -0.03 -12.57 15.65
C MET A 118 1.28 -11.97 15.18
N VAL A 119 1.28 -10.70 14.77
CA VAL A 119 2.54 -9.97 14.55
C VAL A 119 3.32 -9.94 15.86
N MET A 120 4.62 -10.21 15.80
CA MET A 120 5.49 -10.16 16.96
C MET A 120 5.39 -8.79 17.66
N PRO A 121 5.32 -8.71 19.00
CA PRO A 121 5.00 -7.47 19.73
C PRO A 121 5.87 -6.26 19.37
N ASN A 122 7.15 -6.49 19.07
CA ASN A 122 8.10 -5.45 18.67
C ASN A 122 7.85 -4.88 17.26
N PHE A 123 6.95 -5.48 16.46
CA PHE A 123 6.57 -5.03 15.13
C PHE A 123 5.09 -4.59 15.03
N THR A 124 4.32 -4.62 16.12
CA THR A 124 2.89 -4.27 16.07
C THR A 124 2.66 -2.83 15.59
N THR A 125 3.42 -1.85 16.10
CA THR A 125 3.34 -0.46 15.64
C THR A 125 3.77 -0.32 14.18
N ASN A 126 4.85 -1.02 13.79
CA ASN A 126 5.36 -1.01 12.42
C ASN A 126 4.30 -1.50 11.43
N TRP A 127 3.66 -2.63 11.75
CA TRP A 127 2.59 -3.20 10.95
C TRP A 127 1.39 -2.25 10.86
N ALA A 128 0.93 -1.72 11.99
CA ALA A 128 -0.20 -0.79 12.04
C ALA A 128 0.03 0.47 11.18
N ASN A 129 1.24 1.05 11.23
CA ASN A 129 1.61 2.20 10.41
C ASN A 129 1.52 1.89 8.91
N ILE A 130 2.03 0.72 8.49
CA ILE A 130 1.97 0.28 7.09
C ILE A 130 0.51 0.09 6.66
N LEU A 131 -0.30 -0.61 7.48
CA LEU A 131 -1.72 -0.79 7.17
C LEU A 131 -2.47 0.54 7.07
N GLY A 132 -2.15 1.50 7.95
CA GLY A 132 -2.69 2.85 7.92
C GLY A 132 -2.43 3.56 6.59
N THR A 133 -1.23 3.43 6.01
CA THR A 133 -0.93 4.02 4.70
C THR A 133 -1.72 3.40 3.56
N PHE A 134 -1.91 2.07 3.56
CA PHE A 134 -2.79 1.43 2.57
C PHE A 134 -4.24 1.90 2.69
N GLN A 135 -4.74 2.02 3.93
CA GLN A 135 -6.09 2.51 4.20
C GLN A 135 -6.27 3.99 3.82
N GLU A 136 -5.26 4.83 4.02
CA GLU A 136 -5.27 6.22 3.55
C GLU A 136 -5.42 6.27 2.01
N ILE A 137 -4.64 5.46 1.27
CA ILE A 137 -4.75 5.38 -0.20
C ILE A 137 -6.16 4.97 -0.62
N ILE A 138 -6.74 3.94 0.03
CA ILE A 138 -8.11 3.48 -0.25
C ILE A 138 -9.10 4.61 0.01
N ASN A 139 -9.08 5.21 1.21
CA ASN A 139 -10.05 6.22 1.63
C ASN A 139 -10.00 7.51 0.77
N ASN A 140 -8.82 7.88 0.28
CA ASN A 140 -8.65 9.08 -0.54
C ASN A 140 -9.14 8.89 -1.99
N ASN A 141 -9.18 7.64 -2.48
CA ASN A 141 -9.42 7.36 -3.89
C ASN A 141 -10.75 6.65 -4.16
N VAL A 142 -11.17 5.77 -3.26
CA VAL A 142 -12.39 4.99 -3.42
C VAL A 142 -13.59 5.84 -3.03
N LYS A 143 -14.54 6.00 -3.96
CA LYS A 143 -15.77 6.75 -3.69
C LYS A 143 -16.67 5.89 -2.81
N ASN A 144 -16.74 6.25 -1.53
CA ASN A 144 -17.76 5.71 -0.64
C ASN A 144 -19.12 6.21 -1.13
N ASN A 145 -19.91 5.32 -1.77
CA ASN A 145 -21.34 5.55 -1.95
C ASN A 145 -21.98 5.52 -0.56
N LYS A 146 -21.99 6.67 0.12
CA LYS A 146 -22.83 6.90 1.31
C LYS A 146 -24.30 6.85 0.90
#